data_AF-E6N533-F1
#
_entry.id   AF-E6N533-F1
#
_cell.length_a   1.000
_cell.length_b   1.000
_cell.length_c   1.000
_cell.angle_alpha   90.00
_cell.angle_beta   90.00
_cell.angle_gamma   90.00
#
_symmetry.space_group_name_H-M   'P 1'
#
loop_
_entity.id
_entity.type
_entity.pdbx_description
1 polymer ?
#
loop_
_entity_poly.entity_id
_entity_poly.type
_entity_poly.pdbx_seq_one_letter_code
_entity_poly.pdbx_strand_id
1 'polypeptide(L)'
;MRLNDDSGSSAAGPAVDDKGESAKEVGRRFYADIHRKKDDSGYRITYTTDGEAFKHVDSPTKIPAEAGDKVYVDVIPVMHIDGFIELLRRGAEVHYLRRLTLIKQMRKRLGIESKSAKTDVRILMNIEEKWFKRVDEDFLAMRQLISPFRRLERTKQRLENQYKDVPDVAKQSFKRLIDHIEEEKLVVARPIIEEAERRYPLFKLIAEELGLTGDSHLLGRQALAELLTYVDFSRSFTDVRIYLGLFRQRINNQKYNHIARKALNRLTMSITNKEPRARDEEEIAFKIWLTYRRGAQ
;
A
#
# COMPACT_ATOMS: atom_id res chain seq x y z
N MET A 1 -73.68 43.89 31.15
CA MET A 1 -73.99 43.57 32.56
C MET A 1 -72.96 42.55 33.01
N ARG A 2 -72.41 42.73 34.21
CA ARG A 2 -71.20 42.08 34.77
C ARG A 2 -71.31 40.55 34.93
N LEU A 3 -70.15 39.98 35.31
CA LEU A 3 -69.84 38.71 35.99
C LEU A 3 -69.19 37.68 35.04
N ASN A 4 -68.09 37.00 35.34
CA ASN A 4 -67.17 36.99 36.48
C ASN A 4 -65.92 36.20 36.05
N ASP A 5 -64.82 36.44 36.76
CA ASP A 5 -63.57 35.68 36.76
C ASP A 5 -63.79 34.17 36.95
N ASP A 6 -62.97 33.35 36.29
CA ASP A 6 -62.32 32.28 37.05
C ASP A 6 -60.92 31.93 36.52
N SER A 7 -60.09 31.62 37.50
CA SER A 7 -58.65 31.48 37.51
C SER A 7 -58.19 30.10 37.03
N GLY A 8 -57.17 30.09 36.16
CA GLY A 8 -56.55 28.88 35.62
C GLY A 8 -55.05 29.04 35.46
N SER A 9 -54.33 28.88 36.57
CA SER A 9 -52.88 28.72 36.63
C SER A 9 -52.48 27.36 36.05
N SER A 10 -51.62 27.32 35.02
CA SER A 10 -50.54 26.32 34.96
C SER A 10 -49.40 26.70 34.01
N ALA A 11 -48.21 26.77 34.61
CA ALA A 11 -46.90 26.38 34.11
C ALA A 11 -46.50 26.78 32.67
N ALA A 12 -45.69 27.83 32.59
CA ALA A 12 -44.70 28.00 31.54
C ALA A 12 -43.79 26.77 31.46
N GLY A 13 -43.98 25.94 30.43
CA GLY A 13 -43.03 24.89 30.07
C GLY A 13 -41.75 25.53 29.52
N PRO A 14 -40.55 25.03 29.88
CA PRO A 14 -39.33 25.54 29.31
C PRO A 14 -39.30 25.20 27.82
N ALA A 15 -39.06 26.22 27.00
CA ALA A 15 -38.69 26.07 25.60
C ALA A 15 -37.40 25.24 25.55
N VAL A 16 -37.54 23.98 25.12
CA VAL A 16 -36.41 23.12 24.80
C VAL A 16 -35.89 23.63 23.46
N ASP A 17 -34.82 24.40 23.51
CA ASP A 17 -33.95 24.65 22.37
C ASP A 17 -33.39 23.30 21.90
N ASP A 18 -34.09 22.68 20.96
CA ASP A 18 -33.62 21.53 20.19
C ASP A 18 -32.53 22.01 19.23
N LYS A 19 -31.37 22.35 19.81
CA LYS A 19 -30.11 22.37 19.07
C LYS A 19 -29.78 20.91 18.82
N GLY A 20 -30.32 20.39 17.72
CA GLY A 20 -29.82 19.18 17.11
C GLY A 20 -28.31 19.32 16.92
N GLU A 21 -27.55 18.72 17.83
CA GLU A 21 -26.19 18.29 17.55
C GLU A 21 -26.30 17.43 16.30
N SER A 22 -25.91 18.00 15.16
CA SER A 22 -25.72 17.26 13.93
C SER A 22 -24.78 16.10 14.27
N ALA A 23 -25.35 14.90 14.39
CA ALA A 23 -24.57 13.68 14.48
C ALA A 23 -23.55 13.75 13.34
N LYS A 24 -22.26 13.81 13.67
CA LYS A 24 -21.19 13.73 12.67
C LYS A 24 -21.53 12.53 11.80
N GLU A 25 -21.90 12.76 10.55
CA GLU A 25 -22.14 11.68 9.59
C GLU A 25 -20.91 10.79 9.59
N VAL A 26 -21.06 9.60 10.18
CA VAL A 26 -20.02 8.59 10.14
C VAL A 26 -20.01 8.10 8.70
N GLY A 27 -18.95 8.45 7.96
CA GLY A 27 -18.82 8.06 6.55
C GLY A 27 -19.06 6.56 6.34
N ARG A 28 -19.67 6.24 5.20
CA ARG A 28 -20.11 4.88 4.83
C ARG A 28 -18.92 3.97 4.59
N ARG A 29 -19.11 2.66 4.75
CA ARG A 29 -18.04 1.68 4.51
C ARG A 29 -18.34 0.86 3.26
N PHE A 30 -17.46 0.98 2.30
CA PHE A 30 -17.44 0.16 1.10
C PHE A 30 -16.48 -1.01 1.29
N TYR A 31 -16.91 -2.21 0.90
CA TYR A 31 -16.05 -3.39 0.89
C TYR A 31 -16.04 -3.96 -0.52
N ALA A 32 -14.85 -4.14 -1.10
CA ALA A 32 -14.71 -4.58 -2.47
C ALA A 32 -13.71 -5.73 -2.66
N ASP A 33 -14.11 -6.71 -3.46
CA ASP A 33 -13.27 -7.78 -3.99
C ASP A 33 -12.90 -7.44 -5.44
N ILE A 34 -11.61 -7.51 -5.76
CA ILE A 34 -11.08 -7.15 -7.08
C ILE A 34 -10.38 -8.36 -7.70
N HIS A 35 -11.01 -8.93 -8.71
CA HIS A 35 -10.48 -10.11 -9.39
C HIS A 35 -10.38 -9.90 -10.91
N ARG A 36 -9.38 -10.54 -11.51
CA ARG A 36 -9.22 -10.60 -12.97
C ARG A 36 -10.34 -11.47 -13.57
N LYS A 37 -10.94 -11.01 -14.66
CA LYS A 37 -11.94 -11.79 -15.39
C LYS A 37 -11.26 -12.99 -16.08
N LYS A 38 -12.01 -14.10 -16.24
CA LYS A 38 -11.48 -15.35 -16.81
C LYS A 38 -11.12 -15.24 -18.29
N ASP A 39 -11.83 -14.37 -19.00
CA ASP A 39 -11.68 -14.09 -20.44
C ASP A 39 -10.54 -13.10 -20.73
N ASP A 40 -9.79 -12.69 -19.71
CA ASP A 40 -8.75 -11.67 -19.78
C ASP A 40 -9.20 -10.29 -20.29
N SER A 41 -10.52 -10.01 -20.29
CA SER A 41 -11.07 -8.72 -20.67
C SER A 41 -10.84 -7.62 -19.62
N GLY A 42 -10.01 -7.89 -18.60
CA GLY A 42 -9.65 -6.98 -17.53
C GLY A 42 -10.07 -7.46 -16.14
N TYR A 43 -10.58 -6.55 -15.33
CA TYR A 43 -10.93 -6.79 -13.92
C TYR A 43 -12.42 -6.55 -13.69
N ARG A 44 -12.96 -7.23 -12.68
CA ARG A 44 -14.27 -6.96 -12.11
C ARG A 44 -14.10 -6.62 -10.64
N ILE A 45 -14.75 -5.54 -10.22
CA ILE A 45 -14.83 -5.10 -8.84
C ILE A 45 -16.24 -5.40 -8.35
N THR A 46 -16.36 -6.28 -7.38
CA THR A 46 -17.62 -6.53 -6.68
C THR A 46 -17.58 -5.79 -5.37
N TYR A 47 -18.54 -4.93 -5.09
CA TYR A 47 -18.56 -4.17 -3.85
C TYR A 47 -19.94 -4.15 -3.19
N THR A 48 -19.96 -3.82 -1.92
CA THR A 48 -21.17 -3.49 -1.15
C THR A 48 -20.92 -2.24 -0.31
N THR A 49 -21.99 -1.54 0.06
CA THR A 49 -22.01 -0.45 1.03
C THR A 49 -22.66 -1.00 2.29
N ASP A 50 -21.90 -1.13 3.37
CA ASP A 50 -22.34 -1.63 4.68
C ASP A 50 -23.10 -2.98 4.67
N GLY A 51 -22.94 -3.78 3.61
CA GLY A 51 -23.53 -5.11 3.50
C GLY A 51 -24.89 -5.19 2.83
N GLU A 52 -25.48 -4.07 2.41
CA GLU A 52 -26.85 -4.00 1.91
C GLU A 52 -27.01 -4.62 0.50
N ALA A 53 -26.36 -4.02 -0.50
CA ALA A 53 -26.53 -4.38 -1.91
C ALA A 53 -25.19 -4.60 -2.61
N PHE A 54 -25.03 -5.77 -3.24
CA PHE A 54 -23.86 -6.08 -4.04
C PHE A 54 -23.99 -5.49 -5.44
N LYS A 55 -22.99 -4.68 -5.82
CA LYS A 55 -22.87 -4.06 -7.15
C LYS A 55 -21.59 -4.53 -7.83
N HIS A 56 -21.54 -4.38 -9.15
CA HIS A 56 -20.38 -4.71 -9.98
C HIS A 56 -19.97 -3.51 -10.81
N VAL A 57 -18.68 -3.20 -10.81
CA VAL A 57 -18.06 -2.17 -11.67
C VAL A 57 -16.72 -2.68 -12.21
N ASP A 58 -16.22 -2.05 -13.27
CA ASP A 58 -14.93 -2.40 -13.89
C ASP A 58 -13.82 -1.40 -13.53
N SER A 59 -14.10 -0.39 -12.70
CA SER A 59 -13.13 0.63 -12.29
C SER A 59 -13.46 1.19 -10.90
N PRO A 60 -12.45 1.49 -10.05
CA PRO A 60 -12.69 2.07 -8.73
C PRO A 60 -13.42 3.43 -8.79
N THR A 61 -13.23 4.20 -9.86
CA THR A 61 -13.89 5.50 -10.09
C THR A 61 -15.42 5.43 -10.10
N LYS A 62 -15.98 4.25 -10.35
CA LYS A 62 -17.43 3.97 -10.38
C LYS A 62 -17.99 3.53 -9.02
N ILE A 63 -17.14 3.41 -7.99
CA ILE A 63 -17.59 3.24 -6.61
C ILE A 63 -18.06 4.61 -6.13
N PRO A 64 -19.32 4.76 -5.64
CA PRO A 64 -19.89 6.05 -5.25
C PRO A 64 -19.47 6.44 -3.82
N ALA A 65 -18.16 6.31 -3.53
CA ALA A 65 -17.58 6.72 -2.27
C ALA A 65 -17.18 8.19 -2.35
N GLU A 66 -17.59 8.95 -1.35
CA GLU A 66 -17.42 10.40 -1.25
C GLU A 66 -16.53 10.77 -0.05
N ALA A 67 -16.38 12.08 0.20
CA ALA A 67 -15.60 12.59 1.31
C ALA A 67 -16.03 11.98 2.66
N GLY A 68 -15.05 11.43 3.39
CA GLY A 68 -15.28 10.78 4.69
C GLY A 68 -15.65 9.29 4.61
N ASP A 69 -16.04 8.78 3.45
CA ASP A 69 -16.32 7.35 3.26
C ASP A 69 -15.02 6.52 3.31
N LYS A 70 -15.12 5.25 3.67
CA LYS A 70 -13.98 4.31 3.72
C LYS A 70 -14.17 3.17 2.73
N VAL A 71 -13.17 2.91 1.89
CA VAL A 71 -13.16 1.83 0.90
C VAL A 71 -12.13 0.77 1.29
N TYR A 72 -12.61 -0.39 1.73
CA TYR A 72 -11.82 -1.56 2.09
C TYR A 72 -11.72 -2.53 0.92
N VAL A 73 -10.50 -2.89 0.52
CA VAL A 73 -10.25 -3.80 -0.61
C VAL A 73 -9.31 -4.94 -0.22
N ASP A 74 -9.43 -6.08 -0.89
CA ASP A 74 -8.50 -7.19 -0.73
C ASP A 74 -7.12 -6.87 -1.33
N VAL A 75 -7.11 -6.32 -2.55
CA VAL A 75 -5.92 -6.01 -3.34
C VAL A 75 -6.17 -4.72 -4.12
N ILE A 76 -5.09 -3.95 -4.35
CA ILE A 76 -5.08 -2.83 -5.30
C ILE A 76 -4.26 -3.26 -6.53
N PRO A 77 -4.86 -3.63 -7.67
CA PRO A 77 -4.12 -3.90 -8.90
C PRO A 77 -3.44 -2.63 -9.44
N VAL A 78 -2.25 -2.77 -10.02
CA VAL A 78 -1.49 -1.62 -10.56
C VAL A 78 -2.26 -0.89 -11.66
N MET A 79 -2.99 -1.63 -12.50
CA MET A 79 -3.83 -1.08 -13.58
C MET A 79 -5.00 -0.20 -13.09
N HIS A 80 -5.32 -0.25 -11.80
CA HIS A 80 -6.42 0.51 -11.20
C HIS A 80 -5.94 1.64 -10.29
N ILE A 81 -4.63 1.87 -10.18
CA ILE A 81 -4.07 2.88 -9.29
C ILE A 81 -4.69 4.26 -9.55
N ASP A 82 -4.80 4.70 -10.80
CA ASP A 82 -5.39 5.99 -11.14
C ASP A 82 -6.83 6.12 -10.62
N GLY A 83 -7.61 5.03 -10.68
CA GLY A 83 -8.96 5.02 -10.16
C GLY A 83 -9.03 5.09 -8.62
N PHE A 84 -8.04 4.53 -7.92
CA PHE A 84 -7.94 4.68 -6.47
C PHE A 84 -7.44 6.07 -6.05
N ILE A 85 -6.53 6.67 -6.82
CA ILE A 85 -6.11 8.05 -6.62
C ILE A 85 -7.32 8.99 -6.77
N GLU A 86 -8.17 8.75 -7.77
CA GLU A 86 -9.41 9.50 -7.95
C GLU A 86 -10.35 9.38 -6.74
N LEU A 87 -10.49 8.18 -6.14
CA LEU A 87 -11.25 8.03 -4.90
C LEU A 87 -10.64 8.84 -3.73
N LEU A 88 -9.31 8.85 -3.59
CA LEU A 88 -8.64 9.67 -2.58
C LEU A 88 -8.89 11.17 -2.80
N ARG A 89 -8.89 11.63 -4.07
CA ARG A 89 -9.14 13.04 -4.43
C ARG A 89 -10.57 13.49 -4.15
N ARG A 90 -11.54 12.57 -4.16
CA ARG A 90 -12.92 12.81 -3.70
C ARG A 90 -13.04 12.90 -2.17
N GLY A 91 -11.95 12.66 -1.44
CA GLY A 91 -11.92 12.68 0.02
C GLY A 91 -12.28 11.35 0.68
N ALA A 92 -12.42 10.26 -0.09
CA ALA A 92 -12.60 8.93 0.48
C ALA A 92 -11.27 8.38 1.01
N GLU A 93 -11.32 7.52 2.04
CA GLU A 93 -10.16 6.78 2.50
C GLU A 93 -10.08 5.41 1.82
N VAL A 94 -8.89 5.04 1.31
CA VAL A 94 -8.67 3.71 0.73
C VAL A 94 -7.82 2.86 1.67
N HIS A 95 -8.28 1.64 1.92
CA HIS A 95 -7.70 0.68 2.85
C HIS A 95 -7.55 -0.67 2.17
N TYR A 96 -6.34 -1.22 2.07
CA TYR A 96 -6.13 -2.56 1.50
C TYR A 96 -5.71 -3.59 2.55
N LEU A 97 -6.12 -4.84 2.36
CA LEU A 97 -5.83 -5.92 3.29
C LEU A 97 -4.33 -6.25 3.30
N ARG A 98 -3.69 -6.20 4.49
CA ARG A 98 -2.25 -6.46 4.62
C ARG A 98 -1.87 -7.92 4.34
N ARG A 99 -2.80 -8.86 4.52
CA ARG A 99 -2.57 -10.31 4.44
C ARG A 99 -3.78 -11.04 3.87
N LEU A 100 -3.66 -11.52 2.63
CA LEU A 100 -4.72 -12.31 1.98
C LEU A 100 -5.01 -13.64 2.69
N THR A 101 -4.07 -14.17 3.49
CA THR A 101 -4.30 -15.37 4.30
C THR A 101 -5.41 -15.18 5.35
N LEU A 102 -5.69 -13.94 5.77
CA LEU A 102 -6.79 -13.63 6.67
C LEU A 102 -8.15 -13.93 6.04
N ILE A 103 -8.30 -13.76 4.72
CA ILE A 103 -9.53 -14.14 4.01
C ILE A 103 -9.77 -15.64 4.16
N LYS A 104 -8.74 -16.47 3.96
CA LYS A 104 -8.84 -17.92 4.12
C LYS A 104 -9.13 -18.33 5.57
N GLN A 105 -8.49 -17.68 6.55
CA GLN A 105 -8.72 -17.96 7.98
C GLN A 105 -10.12 -17.57 8.41
N MET A 106 -10.59 -16.38 8.01
CA MET A 106 -11.92 -15.90 8.32
C MET A 106 -13.00 -16.72 7.63
N ARG A 107 -12.79 -17.12 6.37
CA ARG A 107 -13.68 -18.05 5.65
C ARG A 107 -13.88 -19.35 6.43
N LYS A 108 -12.80 -19.95 6.92
CA LYS A 108 -12.85 -21.17 7.75
C LYS A 108 -13.58 -20.93 9.07
N ARG A 109 -13.30 -19.81 9.75
CA ARG A 109 -13.94 -19.44 11.02
C ARG A 109 -15.46 -19.28 10.88
N LEU A 110 -15.92 -18.75 9.74
CA LEU A 110 -17.34 -18.57 9.45
C LEU A 110 -18.02 -19.82 8.87
N GLY A 111 -17.30 -20.94 8.70
CA GLY A 111 -17.86 -22.17 8.12
C GLY A 111 -18.29 -22.03 6.65
N ILE A 112 -17.75 -21.06 5.90
CA ILE A 112 -18.17 -20.81 4.53
C ILE A 112 -17.35 -21.66 3.55
N GLU A 113 -18.01 -22.58 2.86
CA GLU A 113 -17.36 -23.48 1.90
C GLU A 113 -17.32 -22.92 0.47
N SER A 114 -18.28 -22.05 0.12
CA SER A 114 -18.39 -21.48 -1.21
C SER A 114 -17.34 -20.38 -1.47
N LYS A 115 -16.84 -20.31 -2.71
CA LYS A 115 -15.98 -19.22 -3.19
C LYS A 115 -16.77 -18.38 -4.21
N SER A 116 -17.08 -17.15 -3.83
CA SER A 116 -17.69 -16.18 -4.73
C SER A 116 -17.23 -14.77 -4.35
N ALA A 117 -17.26 -13.83 -5.28
CA ALA A 117 -16.89 -12.44 -5.00
C ALA A 117 -17.76 -11.82 -3.88
N LYS A 118 -19.07 -12.14 -3.85
CA LYS A 118 -19.97 -11.72 -2.77
C LYS A 118 -19.57 -12.31 -1.42
N THR A 119 -19.18 -13.59 -1.41
CA THR A 119 -18.66 -14.26 -0.22
C THR A 119 -17.37 -13.60 0.27
N ASP A 120 -16.45 -13.29 -0.65
CA ASP A 120 -15.16 -12.67 -0.30
C ASP A 120 -15.36 -11.25 0.24
N VAL A 121 -16.28 -10.48 -0.31
CA VAL A 121 -16.71 -9.19 0.27
C VAL A 121 -17.29 -9.36 1.68
N ARG A 122 -18.17 -10.34 1.92
CA ARG A 122 -18.68 -10.62 3.28
C ARG A 122 -17.57 -11.02 4.25
N ILE A 123 -16.58 -11.76 3.77
CA ILE A 123 -15.40 -12.10 4.57
C ILE A 123 -14.61 -10.84 4.92
N LEU A 124 -14.38 -9.93 3.97
CA LEU A 124 -13.70 -8.65 4.21
C LEU A 124 -14.41 -7.83 5.29
N MET A 125 -15.74 -7.79 5.28
CA MET A 125 -16.54 -7.09 6.32
C MET A 125 -16.32 -7.64 7.74
N ASN A 126 -15.95 -8.92 7.86
CA ASN A 126 -15.69 -9.57 9.15
C ASN A 126 -14.23 -9.44 9.62
N ILE A 127 -13.36 -8.83 8.81
CA ILE A 127 -11.97 -8.58 9.19
C ILE A 127 -11.87 -7.23 9.90
N GLU A 128 -11.26 -7.21 11.08
CA GLU A 128 -11.05 -5.97 11.84
C GLU A 128 -10.19 -4.94 11.07
N GLU A 129 -10.53 -3.67 11.18
CA GLU A 129 -9.88 -2.54 10.49
C GLU A 129 -8.36 -2.49 10.68
N LYS A 130 -7.85 -2.92 11.86
CA LYS A 130 -6.40 -2.98 12.17
C LYS A 130 -5.58 -3.83 11.18
N TRP A 131 -6.23 -4.75 10.47
CA TRP A 131 -5.60 -5.61 9.47
C TRP A 131 -5.49 -4.97 8.08
N PHE A 132 -6.11 -3.81 7.89
CA PHE A 132 -5.99 -3.03 6.67
C PHE A 132 -4.88 -1.99 6.80
N LYS A 133 -4.32 -1.60 5.66
CA LYS A 133 -3.39 -0.48 5.53
C LYS A 133 -4.11 0.63 4.76
N ARG A 134 -4.30 1.77 5.43
CA ARG A 134 -4.63 3.03 4.76
C ARG A 134 -3.52 3.38 3.79
N VAL A 135 -3.89 3.80 2.58
CA VAL A 135 -2.97 4.30 1.57
C VAL A 135 -3.27 5.76 1.25
N ASP A 136 -2.25 6.44 0.77
CA ASP A 136 -2.29 7.81 0.29
C ASP A 136 -1.91 7.86 -1.20
N GLU A 137 -2.02 9.05 -1.79
CA GLU A 137 -1.69 9.28 -3.20
C GLU A 137 -0.19 9.02 -3.46
N ASP A 138 0.68 9.39 -2.51
CA ASP A 138 2.12 9.18 -2.62
C ASP A 138 2.50 7.71 -2.76
N PHE A 139 1.96 6.88 -1.87
CA PHE A 139 2.16 5.44 -1.91
C PHE A 139 1.67 4.83 -3.22
N LEU A 140 0.49 5.24 -3.70
CA LEU A 140 -0.10 4.71 -4.91
C LEU A 140 0.70 5.10 -6.16
N ALA A 141 1.05 6.38 -6.29
CA ALA A 141 1.84 6.88 -7.42
C ALA A 141 3.24 6.22 -7.46
N MET A 142 3.94 6.18 -6.33
CA MET A 142 5.25 5.53 -6.26
C MET A 142 5.14 4.03 -6.58
N ARG A 143 4.10 3.34 -6.07
CA ARG A 143 3.87 1.93 -6.36
C ARG A 143 3.61 1.66 -7.85
N GLN A 144 2.94 2.58 -8.56
CA GLN A 144 2.72 2.49 -10.00
C GLN A 144 4.05 2.56 -10.76
N LEU A 145 4.88 3.55 -10.44
CA LEU A 145 6.20 3.74 -11.08
C LEU A 145 7.19 2.61 -10.77
N ILE A 146 7.17 2.08 -9.54
CA ILE A 146 8.05 0.97 -9.11
C ILE A 146 7.64 -0.37 -9.77
N SER A 147 6.37 -0.52 -10.18
CA SER A 147 5.86 -1.80 -10.69
C SER A 147 6.59 -2.29 -11.96
N PRO A 148 6.80 -1.48 -13.01
CA PRO A 148 7.66 -1.82 -14.14
C PRO A 148 9.06 -2.29 -13.75
N PHE A 149 9.75 -1.54 -12.88
CA PHE A 149 11.09 -1.91 -12.39
C PHE A 149 11.10 -3.31 -11.76
N ARG A 150 10.12 -3.62 -10.92
CA ARG A 150 9.97 -4.96 -10.32
C ARG A 150 9.64 -6.05 -11.31
N ARG A 151 8.97 -5.73 -12.41
CA ARG A 151 8.71 -6.69 -13.48
C ARG A 151 10.02 -7.03 -14.19
N LEU A 152 10.84 -6.03 -14.50
CA LEU A 152 12.19 -6.22 -15.05
C LEU A 152 13.06 -7.08 -14.13
N GLU A 153 13.13 -6.77 -12.84
CA GLU A 153 13.85 -7.56 -11.83
C GLU A 153 13.44 -9.04 -11.81
N ARG A 154 12.13 -9.32 -11.86
CA ARG A 154 11.61 -10.71 -11.91
C ARG A 154 11.93 -11.39 -13.23
N THR A 155 11.94 -10.66 -14.34
CA THR A 155 12.31 -11.20 -15.64
C THR A 155 13.81 -11.50 -15.69
N LYS A 156 14.65 -10.58 -15.23
CA LYS A 156 16.09 -10.80 -15.09
C LYS A 156 16.39 -12.05 -14.28
N GLN A 157 15.82 -12.17 -13.08
CA GLN A 157 16.04 -13.34 -12.22
C GLN A 157 15.63 -14.66 -12.91
N ARG A 158 14.53 -14.64 -13.69
CA ARG A 158 14.10 -15.82 -14.46
C ARG A 158 15.09 -16.17 -15.56
N LEU A 159 15.58 -15.17 -16.30
CA LEU A 159 16.58 -15.36 -17.35
C LEU A 159 17.92 -15.81 -16.78
N GLU A 160 18.37 -15.27 -15.65
CA GLU A 160 19.60 -15.70 -14.97
C GLU A 160 19.52 -17.16 -14.49
N ASN A 161 18.35 -17.59 -14.03
CA ASN A 161 18.14 -18.99 -13.66
C ASN A 161 18.20 -19.89 -14.90
N GLN A 162 17.51 -19.51 -15.98
CA GLN A 162 17.56 -20.25 -17.24
C GLN A 162 18.96 -20.26 -17.87
N TYR A 163 19.71 -19.16 -17.76
CA TYR A 163 21.08 -19.02 -18.27
C TYR A 163 22.03 -20.09 -17.68
N LYS A 164 21.80 -20.50 -16.43
CA LYS A 164 22.60 -21.56 -15.77
C LYS A 164 22.35 -22.94 -16.38
N ASP A 165 21.17 -23.15 -16.97
CA ASP A 165 20.68 -24.46 -17.41
C ASP A 165 20.74 -24.65 -18.94
N VAL A 166 21.15 -23.62 -19.70
CA VAL A 166 21.20 -23.67 -21.17
C VAL A 166 22.59 -24.04 -21.72
N PRO A 167 22.66 -24.68 -22.91
CA PRO A 167 23.93 -24.97 -23.59
C PRO A 167 24.73 -23.70 -23.91
N ASP A 168 26.05 -23.80 -23.99
CA ASP A 168 26.96 -22.66 -24.23
C ASP A 168 26.60 -21.85 -25.48
N VAL A 169 26.15 -22.53 -26.54
CA VAL A 169 25.71 -21.89 -27.79
C VAL A 169 24.54 -20.92 -27.58
N ALA A 170 23.66 -21.21 -26.62
CA ALA A 170 22.52 -20.36 -26.28
C ALA A 170 22.85 -19.30 -25.22
N LYS A 171 23.93 -19.46 -24.43
CA LYS A 171 24.32 -18.52 -23.36
C LYS A 171 24.50 -17.09 -23.88
N GLN A 172 25.07 -16.92 -25.06
CA GLN A 172 25.27 -15.59 -25.63
C GLN A 172 23.96 -14.83 -25.86
N SER A 173 22.90 -15.53 -26.30
CA SER A 173 21.58 -14.92 -26.51
C SER A 173 20.93 -14.49 -25.18
N PHE A 174 21.02 -15.34 -24.15
CA PHE A 174 20.53 -15.01 -22.81
C PHE A 174 21.30 -13.84 -22.19
N LYS A 175 22.62 -13.81 -22.36
CA LYS A 175 23.45 -12.69 -21.89
C LYS A 175 22.97 -11.37 -22.49
N ARG A 176 22.76 -11.30 -23.80
CA ARG A 176 22.23 -10.10 -24.47
C ARG A 176 20.88 -9.66 -23.91
N LEU A 177 19.97 -10.61 -23.62
CA LEU A 177 18.67 -10.29 -23.02
C LEU A 177 18.80 -9.76 -21.58
N ILE A 178 19.71 -10.32 -20.79
CA ILE A 178 20.00 -9.85 -19.43
C ILE A 178 20.60 -8.45 -19.46
N ASP A 179 21.57 -8.20 -20.34
CA ASP A 179 22.21 -6.90 -20.51
C ASP A 179 21.18 -5.83 -20.91
N HIS A 180 20.30 -6.14 -21.87
CA HIS A 180 19.21 -5.24 -22.27
C HIS A 180 18.24 -4.92 -21.11
N ILE A 181 17.91 -5.91 -20.26
CA ILE A 181 17.06 -5.66 -19.08
C ILE A 181 17.76 -4.74 -18.07
N GLU A 182 19.08 -4.85 -17.89
CA GLU A 182 19.83 -3.94 -17.01
C GLU A 182 19.83 -2.50 -17.54
N GLU A 183 19.93 -2.32 -18.86
CA GLU A 183 19.78 -1.00 -19.49
C GLU A 183 18.36 -0.43 -19.28
N GLU A 184 17.32 -1.22 -19.55
CA GLU A 184 15.92 -0.81 -19.35
C GLU A 184 15.63 -0.44 -17.87
N LYS A 185 16.26 -1.14 -16.91
CA LYS A 185 16.16 -0.79 -15.49
C LYS A 185 16.66 0.61 -15.20
N LEU A 186 17.72 1.08 -15.87
CA LEU A 186 18.21 2.44 -15.70
C LEU A 186 17.20 3.46 -16.24
N VAL A 187 16.56 3.16 -17.36
CA VAL A 187 15.52 4.01 -17.96
C VAL A 187 14.34 4.17 -16.99
N VAL A 188 13.81 3.06 -16.45
CA VAL A 188 12.66 3.13 -15.52
C VAL A 188 13.05 3.62 -14.12
N ALA A 189 14.32 3.59 -13.74
CA ALA A 189 14.79 4.10 -12.44
C ALA A 189 14.68 5.64 -12.34
N ARG A 190 14.97 6.36 -13.44
CA ARG A 190 14.95 7.83 -13.48
C ARG A 190 13.61 8.44 -13.02
N PRO A 191 12.45 8.10 -13.63
CA PRO A 191 11.16 8.66 -13.20
C PRO A 191 10.79 8.26 -11.76
N ILE A 192 11.26 7.12 -11.25
CA ILE A 192 11.06 6.73 -9.85
C ILE A 192 11.82 7.69 -8.91
N ILE A 193 13.06 8.02 -9.25
CA ILE A 193 13.91 8.91 -8.45
C ILE A 193 13.36 10.33 -8.46
N GLU A 194 12.99 10.83 -9.64
CA GLU A 194 12.39 12.17 -9.80
C GLU A 194 11.11 12.31 -8.98
N GLU A 195 10.23 11.31 -9.05
CA GLU A 195 8.99 11.35 -8.26
C GLU A 195 9.26 11.20 -6.76
N ALA A 196 10.27 10.41 -6.37
CA ALA A 196 10.68 10.30 -4.97
C ALA A 196 11.23 11.62 -4.41
N GLU A 197 12.03 12.35 -5.20
CA GLU A 197 12.52 13.68 -4.81
C GLU A 197 11.38 14.67 -4.58
N ARG A 198 10.30 14.56 -5.35
CA ARG A 198 9.12 15.42 -5.23
C ARG A 198 8.24 15.08 -4.04
N ARG A 199 8.08 13.78 -3.74
CA ARG A 199 7.15 13.29 -2.71
C ARG A 199 7.78 13.09 -1.34
N TYR A 200 9.08 12.81 -1.28
CA TYR A 200 9.78 12.50 -0.03
C TYR A 200 10.79 13.60 0.30
N PRO A 201 10.47 14.53 1.22
CA PRO A 201 11.35 15.68 1.53
C PRO A 201 12.76 15.28 1.95
N LEU A 202 12.89 14.16 2.67
CA LEU A 202 14.17 13.66 3.17
C LEU A 202 14.94 12.78 2.17
N PHE A 203 14.41 12.53 0.97
CA PHE A 203 15.03 11.62 0.01
C PHE A 203 16.43 12.09 -0.40
N LYS A 204 16.60 13.37 -0.74
CA LYS A 204 17.90 13.94 -1.14
C LYS A 204 18.91 13.84 -0.01
N LEU A 205 18.53 14.29 1.20
CA LEU A 205 19.37 14.22 2.39
C LEU A 205 19.80 12.78 2.71
N ILE A 206 18.89 11.82 2.68
CA ILE A 206 19.22 10.41 2.94
C ILE A 206 20.13 9.86 1.84
N ALA A 207 19.89 10.20 0.57
CA ALA A 207 20.75 9.77 -0.52
C ALA A 207 22.18 10.30 -0.36
N GLU A 208 22.34 11.58 0.00
CA GLU A 208 23.63 12.22 0.26
C GLU A 208 24.37 11.57 1.43
N GLU A 209 23.70 11.36 2.56
CA GLU A 209 24.25 10.68 3.75
C GLU A 209 24.70 9.24 3.46
N LEU A 210 24.07 8.59 2.49
CA LEU A 210 24.45 7.25 2.03
C LEU A 210 25.50 7.28 0.91
N GLY A 211 25.97 8.45 0.47
CA GLY A 211 26.93 8.61 -0.62
C GLY A 211 26.36 8.32 -2.01
N LEU A 212 25.04 8.34 -2.17
CA LEU A 212 24.32 8.02 -3.42
C LEU A 212 24.12 9.29 -4.26
N THR A 213 25.22 9.87 -4.72
CA THR A 213 25.22 11.15 -5.45
C THR A 213 25.52 10.98 -6.94
N GLY A 214 24.74 11.63 -7.80
CA GLY A 214 24.93 11.59 -9.25
C GLY A 214 24.40 10.33 -9.96
N ASP A 215 24.69 10.24 -11.26
CA ASP A 215 24.11 9.25 -12.18
C ASP A 215 24.71 7.84 -12.02
N SER A 216 25.90 7.70 -11.42
CA SER A 216 26.50 6.39 -11.13
C SER A 216 25.72 5.59 -10.07
N HIS A 217 24.83 6.25 -9.31
CA HIS A 217 24.09 5.62 -8.20
C HIS A 217 22.58 5.47 -8.48
N LEU A 218 22.14 5.55 -9.74
CA LEU A 218 20.71 5.47 -10.12
C LEU A 218 19.99 4.28 -9.47
N LEU A 219 20.53 3.06 -9.56
CA LEU A 219 19.89 1.88 -8.98
C LEU A 219 19.84 1.91 -7.45
N GLY A 220 20.84 2.50 -6.80
CA GLY A 220 20.84 2.71 -5.34
C GLY A 220 19.77 3.72 -4.92
N ARG A 221 19.67 4.85 -5.63
CA ARG A 221 18.65 5.88 -5.40
C ARG A 221 17.23 5.34 -5.66
N GLN A 222 17.05 4.54 -6.71
CA GLN A 222 15.79 3.81 -6.96
C GLN A 222 15.45 2.87 -5.80
N ALA A 223 16.42 2.10 -5.31
CA ALA A 223 16.20 1.17 -4.20
C ALA A 223 15.82 1.92 -2.91
N LEU A 224 16.43 3.09 -2.65
CA LEU A 224 16.04 3.97 -1.55
C LEU A 224 14.60 4.49 -1.72
N ALA A 225 14.23 4.95 -2.92
CA ALA A 225 12.87 5.41 -3.22
C ALA A 225 11.82 4.32 -2.96
N GLU A 226 12.11 3.10 -3.42
CA GLU A 226 11.26 1.94 -3.15
C GLU A 226 11.18 1.62 -1.65
N LEU A 227 12.30 1.72 -0.92
CA LEU A 227 12.31 1.48 0.52
C LEU A 227 11.43 2.49 1.27
N LEU A 228 11.56 3.79 0.97
CA LEU A 228 10.75 4.86 1.55
C LEU A 228 9.25 4.74 1.21
N THR A 229 8.92 4.11 0.08
CA THR A 229 7.52 3.82 -0.29
C THR A 229 6.88 2.76 0.63
N TYR A 230 7.63 1.74 1.03
CA TYR A 230 7.07 0.60 1.77
C TYR A 230 7.32 0.64 3.28
N VAL A 231 8.34 1.36 3.73
CA VAL A 231 8.78 1.41 5.12
C VAL A 231 8.47 2.76 5.73
N ASP A 232 7.75 2.72 6.84
CA ASP A 232 7.48 3.89 7.67
C ASP A 232 8.63 4.08 8.67
N PHE A 233 9.59 4.93 8.32
CA PHE A 233 10.77 5.23 9.13
C PHE A 233 10.49 6.19 10.30
N SER A 234 9.27 6.71 10.43
CA SER A 234 8.87 7.49 11.61
C SER A 234 8.76 6.62 12.88
N ARG A 235 8.59 5.31 12.70
CA ARG A 235 8.42 4.32 13.77
C ARG A 235 9.72 4.08 14.55
N SER A 236 9.60 3.32 15.64
CA SER A 236 10.76 2.84 16.37
C SER A 236 11.68 2.01 15.46
N PHE A 237 12.99 2.08 15.67
CA PHE A 237 13.92 1.27 14.88
C PHE A 237 13.64 -0.23 15.05
N THR A 238 13.19 -0.66 16.22
CA THR A 238 12.75 -2.04 16.47
C THR A 238 11.62 -2.47 15.52
N ASP A 239 10.61 -1.63 15.32
CA ASP A 239 9.53 -1.92 14.37
C ASP A 239 10.03 -2.02 12.93
N VAL A 240 10.92 -1.10 12.53
CA VAL A 240 11.56 -1.10 11.22
C VAL A 240 12.36 -2.38 10.99
N ARG A 241 13.17 -2.80 11.97
CA ARG A 241 13.93 -4.05 11.92
C ARG A 241 13.03 -5.28 11.78
N ILE A 242 11.93 -5.33 12.54
CA ILE A 242 10.96 -6.43 12.45
C ILE A 242 10.29 -6.46 11.07
N TYR A 243 9.92 -5.29 10.53
CA TYR A 243 9.30 -5.17 9.21
C TYR A 243 10.24 -5.65 8.09
N LEU A 244 11.53 -5.36 8.23
CA LEU A 244 12.58 -5.76 7.29
C LEU A 244 13.12 -7.18 7.52
N GLY A 245 12.72 -7.85 8.61
CA GLY A 245 13.21 -9.19 8.94
C GLY A 245 14.67 -9.22 9.39
N LEU A 246 15.18 -8.11 9.92
CA LEU A 246 16.55 -7.97 10.45
C LEU A 246 16.70 -8.51 11.89
N PHE A 247 15.58 -8.83 12.56
CA PHE A 247 15.58 -9.26 13.96
C PHE A 247 15.16 -10.74 14.10
N ARG A 248 15.94 -11.51 14.89
CA ARG A 248 15.82 -12.98 15.01
C ARG A 248 14.57 -13.49 15.74
N GLN A 249 13.84 -12.66 16.51
CA GLN A 249 12.63 -13.13 17.19
C GLN A 249 11.49 -13.37 16.18
N ARG A 250 11.50 -14.56 15.56
CA ARG A 250 10.40 -15.08 14.73
C ARG A 250 9.19 -15.37 15.61
N ILE A 251 8.45 -14.32 15.95
CA ILE A 251 7.09 -14.47 16.45
C ILE A 251 6.25 -14.93 15.25
N ASN A 252 5.44 -15.97 15.41
CA ASN A 252 4.63 -16.61 14.35
C ASN A 252 3.65 -15.67 13.60
N ASN A 253 3.65 -14.37 13.91
CA ASN A 253 2.79 -13.32 13.36
C ASN A 253 3.55 -12.13 12.72
N GLN A 254 4.84 -12.26 12.39
CA GLN A 254 5.69 -11.13 11.95
C GLN A 254 5.14 -10.34 10.75
N LYS A 255 5.20 -9.00 10.86
CA LYS A 255 4.89 -8.01 9.81
C LYS A 255 6.01 -7.91 8.75
N TYR A 256 6.64 -9.02 8.40
CA TYR A 256 7.74 -9.04 7.46
C TYR A 256 7.28 -8.67 6.04
N ASN A 257 8.00 -7.76 5.40
CA ASN A 257 7.76 -7.39 4.02
C ASN A 257 8.96 -7.76 3.13
N HIS A 258 8.82 -8.87 2.40
CA HIS A 258 9.80 -9.35 1.41
C HIS A 258 10.19 -8.30 0.37
N ILE A 259 9.24 -7.45 0.00
CA ILE A 259 9.42 -6.39 -1.00
C ILE A 259 10.39 -5.32 -0.46
N ALA A 260 10.15 -4.84 0.75
CA ALA A 260 11.01 -3.84 1.40
C ALA A 260 12.40 -4.42 1.68
N ARG A 261 12.45 -5.70 2.07
CA ARG A 261 13.70 -6.43 2.27
C ARG A 261 14.55 -6.53 1.00
N LYS A 262 13.95 -6.85 -0.14
CA LYS A 262 14.67 -6.86 -1.43
C LYS A 262 15.19 -5.48 -1.83
N ALA A 263 14.42 -4.43 -1.58
CA ALA A 263 14.87 -3.06 -1.83
C ALA A 263 16.08 -2.71 -0.94
N LEU A 264 16.03 -3.03 0.36
CA LEU A 264 17.16 -2.82 1.27
C LEU A 264 18.42 -3.61 0.83
N ASN A 265 18.24 -4.84 0.36
CA ASN A 265 19.34 -5.66 -0.12
C ASN A 265 20.02 -5.00 -1.35
N ARG A 266 19.24 -4.60 -2.36
CA ARG A 266 19.78 -3.87 -3.53
C ARG A 266 20.46 -2.55 -3.15
N LEU A 267 19.86 -1.80 -2.22
CA LEU A 267 20.45 -0.57 -1.71
C LEU A 267 21.81 -0.85 -1.05
N THR A 268 21.88 -1.88 -0.22
CA THR A 268 23.12 -2.27 0.47
C THR A 268 24.19 -2.73 -0.53
N MET A 269 23.82 -3.49 -1.56
CA MET A 269 24.74 -3.86 -2.65
C MET A 269 25.31 -2.62 -3.35
N SER A 270 24.45 -1.63 -3.65
CA SER A 270 24.89 -0.41 -4.36
C SER A 270 25.84 0.47 -3.55
N ILE A 271 25.81 0.39 -2.22
CA ILE A 271 26.68 1.17 -1.33
C ILE A 271 27.97 0.40 -1.03
N THR A 272 27.87 -0.92 -0.83
CA THR A 272 28.99 -1.74 -0.34
C THR A 272 29.75 -2.48 -1.43
N ASN A 273 29.22 -2.52 -2.67
CA ASN A 273 29.77 -3.26 -3.82
C ASN A 273 30.07 -4.73 -3.54
N LYS A 274 29.31 -5.36 -2.62
CA LYS A 274 29.47 -6.77 -2.23
C LYS A 274 28.12 -7.39 -1.88
N GLU A 275 28.11 -8.71 -1.74
CA GLU A 275 26.94 -9.45 -1.26
C GLU A 275 26.57 -8.99 0.16
N PRO A 276 25.33 -8.52 0.41
CA PRO A 276 24.96 -7.94 1.69
C PRO A 276 24.87 -8.99 2.79
N ARG A 277 25.46 -8.72 3.95
CA ARG A 277 25.17 -9.47 5.18
C ARG A 277 24.08 -8.75 5.96
N ALA A 278 23.39 -9.49 6.83
CA ALA A 278 22.35 -8.92 7.69
C ALA A 278 22.83 -7.70 8.51
N ARG A 279 24.10 -7.70 8.95
CA ARG A 279 24.71 -6.57 9.66
C ARG A 279 24.90 -5.35 8.76
N ASP A 280 25.32 -5.55 7.51
CA ASP A 280 25.52 -4.45 6.56
C ASP A 280 24.15 -3.79 6.26
N GLU A 281 23.11 -4.60 6.03
CA GLU A 281 21.75 -4.10 5.79
C GLU A 281 21.13 -3.41 7.02
N GLU A 282 21.41 -3.91 8.23
CA GLU A 282 20.96 -3.27 9.48
C GLU A 282 21.62 -1.90 9.67
N GLU A 283 22.90 -1.77 9.36
CA GLU A 283 23.61 -0.49 9.44
C GLU A 283 23.04 0.54 8.47
N ILE A 284 22.78 0.15 7.21
CA ILE A 284 22.15 1.03 6.22
C ILE A 284 20.73 1.42 6.66
N ALA A 285 19.92 0.47 7.13
CA ALA A 285 18.58 0.78 7.63
C ALA A 285 18.61 1.70 8.86
N PHE A 286 19.61 1.54 9.74
CA PHE A 286 19.80 2.41 10.91
C PHE A 286 20.18 3.83 10.51
N LYS A 287 21.09 3.99 9.54
CA LYS A 287 21.47 5.31 8.99
C LYS A 287 20.26 6.04 8.42
N ILE A 288 19.46 5.36 7.58
CA ILE A 288 18.21 5.93 7.02
C ILE A 288 17.27 6.36 8.15
N TRP A 289 17.04 5.47 9.12
CA TRP A 289 16.18 5.76 10.27
C TRP A 289 16.68 6.96 11.08
N LEU A 290 17.98 7.06 11.33
CA LEU A 290 18.58 8.16 12.08
C LEU A 290 18.43 9.49 11.35
N THR A 291 18.70 9.53 10.04
CA THR A 291 18.50 10.71 9.21
C THR A 291 17.03 11.12 9.17
N TYR A 292 16.12 10.15 9.07
CA TYR A 292 14.67 10.40 9.13
C TYR A 292 14.25 11.03 10.46
N ARG A 293 14.81 10.56 11.58
CA ARG A 293 14.52 11.09 12.93
C ARG A 293 15.07 12.50 13.14
N ARG A 294 16.21 12.83 12.53
CA ARG A 294 16.83 14.16 12.61
C ARG A 294 16.11 15.19 11.72
N GLY A 295 15.71 14.79 10.51
CA GLY A 295 15.05 15.68 9.56
C GLY A 295 13.55 15.88 9.78
N ALA A 296 12.93 15.10 10.68
CA ALA A 296 11.52 15.24 11.06
C ALA A 296 11.32 16.06 12.36
N GLN A 297 12.40 16.61 12.93
CA GLN A 297 12.41 17.59 14.02
C GLN A 297 12.51 19.00 13.43
#